data_AF-A0A9E0VGC3-F1
#
_entry.id   AF-A0A9E0VGC3-F1
#
_cell.length_a   1.000
_cell.length_b   1.000
_cell.length_c   1.000
_cell.angle_alpha   90.00
_cell.angle_beta   90.00
_cell.angle_gamma   90.00
#
_symmetry.space_group_name_H-M   'P 1'
#
loop_
_entity.id
_entity.type
_entity.pdbx_description
1 polymer ?
#
loop_
_entity_poly.entity_id
_entity_poly.type
_entity_poly.pdbx_seq_one_letter_code
_entity_poly.pdbx_strand_id
1 'polypeptide(L)'
;MKNKKLNLSIFIVSIFLLLGLFQTAGAQFGIKVPKLPKPTPTPAVDGKTDTTVISGNNTKGQTKSAAIPGHYNFSATAPAFDASSLLFHLWTLVSEYSRGTEGQPQVWAPTPTFTIYGPVEEGTLVNVAFTLPNGSAWFNSDCTSLSKVGPGRPVDIECPREKIPKDKPTTQTGLFGFKVTLKNELSGTSAELFAGKFKVESFVDNPTNNPKFAKNFVYYPNLDWKLSTAFVYSPPPKDQYDTNGPLKLLLWFRGKKETTFENNIIGHLFYQGKEVAATNAYGANNVTDTFTEVGWAASENEYQGRILTFNAYVYDKENGSTWFPIYKNPGEYEIKILQNGRLARSVKFTVDAGGNIVNNGANARLGTTKVVVPVQVIGEQDGKWNKTAWSTEGFLGNPLPGFSAP
;
A
#
# COMPACT_ATOMS: atom_id res chain seq x y z
N MET A 1 41.59 -25.73 54.26
CA MET A 1 42.75 -25.90 53.35
C MET A 1 42.37 -26.87 52.25
N LYS A 2 42.63 -26.52 50.98
CA LYS A 2 43.17 -27.33 49.85
C LYS A 2 42.66 -28.80 49.70
N ASN A 3 42.24 -29.32 48.54
CA ASN A 3 42.39 -28.90 47.15
C ASN A 3 41.40 -29.66 46.26
N LYS A 4 40.90 -28.95 45.25
CA LYS A 4 40.34 -29.45 43.98
C LYS A 4 41.41 -30.22 43.18
N LYS A 5 40.98 -31.24 42.41
CA LYS A 5 41.37 -31.58 41.02
C LYS A 5 41.30 -33.10 40.80
N LEU A 6 40.25 -33.57 40.15
CA LEU A 6 40.29 -34.57 39.07
C LEU A 6 38.85 -34.84 38.63
N ASN A 7 38.44 -34.30 37.48
CA ASN A 7 37.34 -34.78 36.61
C ASN A 7 37.08 -33.75 35.50
N LEU A 8 38.13 -33.44 34.74
CA LEU A 8 38.06 -32.61 33.54
C LEU A 8 38.96 -33.21 32.45
N SER A 9 38.73 -34.47 32.08
CA SER A 9 39.43 -35.10 30.95
C SER A 9 38.60 -36.14 30.18
N ILE A 10 37.29 -36.28 30.45
CA ILE A 10 36.44 -37.24 29.71
C ILE A 10 35.43 -36.55 28.77
N PHE A 11 35.27 -35.22 28.84
CA PHE A 11 34.27 -34.51 28.01
C PHE A 11 34.81 -33.85 26.72
N ILE A 12 36.13 -33.88 26.48
CA ILE A 12 36.75 -33.20 25.32
C ILE A 12 36.99 -34.14 24.12
N VAL A 13 36.88 -35.46 24.29
CA VAL A 13 37.09 -36.42 23.19
C VAL A 13 35.82 -36.65 22.34
N SER A 14 34.64 -36.24 22.80
CA SER A 14 33.37 -36.44 22.06
C SER A 14 32.95 -35.25 21.18
N ILE A 15 33.69 -34.14 21.17
CA ILE A 15 33.35 -32.92 20.38
C ILE A 15 34.17 -32.80 19.08
N PHE A 16 35.22 -33.62 18.89
CA PHE A 16 36.04 -33.58 17.67
C PHE A 16 35.68 -34.64 16.60
N LEU A 17 34.64 -35.44 16.82
CA LEU A 17 34.22 -36.51 15.88
C LEU A 17 32.88 -36.24 15.17
N LEU A 18 32.39 -35.00 15.20
CA LEU A 18 31.17 -34.57 14.51
C LEU A 18 31.38 -33.36 13.56
N LEU A 19 32.62 -33.11 13.13
CA LEU A 19 33.00 -31.96 12.30
C LEU A 19 33.76 -32.34 11.01
N GLY A 20 33.53 -33.53 10.48
CA GLY A 20 34.07 -33.92 9.18
C GLY A 20 33.11 -34.83 8.46
N LEU A 21 32.26 -34.26 7.60
CA LEU A 21 31.70 -34.85 6.36
C LEU A 21 30.56 -33.94 5.84
N PHE A 22 30.93 -32.83 5.19
CA PHE A 22 30.11 -32.25 4.12
C PHE A 22 31.04 -31.92 2.96
N GLN A 23 31.36 -32.96 2.19
CA GLN A 23 31.87 -32.79 0.84
C GLN A 23 30.69 -32.46 -0.10
N THR A 24 30.97 -31.53 -0.99
CA THR A 24 30.17 -31.08 -2.12
C THR A 24 29.72 -32.24 -3.01
N ALA A 25 28.41 -32.36 -3.24
CA ALA A 25 27.85 -33.10 -4.36
C ALA A 25 26.83 -32.21 -5.08
N GLY A 26 27.31 -31.53 -6.13
CA GLY A 26 26.42 -31.00 -7.16
C GLY A 26 25.90 -32.17 -7.98
N ALA A 27 24.58 -32.36 -8.00
CA ALA A 27 23.89 -33.24 -8.92
C ALA A 27 22.77 -32.44 -9.59
N GLN A 28 22.88 -32.30 -10.91
CA GLN A 28 21.92 -31.67 -11.79
C GLN A 28 20.53 -32.32 -11.65
N PHE A 29 19.56 -31.59 -11.14
CA PHE A 29 18.15 -31.92 -11.37
C PHE A 29 17.77 -31.46 -12.78
N GLY A 30 17.74 -32.41 -13.71
CA GLY A 30 17.14 -32.22 -15.03
C GLY A 30 15.62 -32.13 -14.92
N ILE A 31 15.10 -30.92 -14.70
CA ILE A 31 13.66 -30.64 -14.81
C ILE A 31 13.29 -30.71 -16.30
N LYS A 32 12.64 -31.80 -16.72
CA LYS A 32 11.93 -31.84 -18.01
C LYS A 32 10.67 -30.98 -17.90
N VAL A 33 10.75 -29.77 -18.44
CA VAL A 33 9.59 -28.89 -18.64
C VAL A 33 8.66 -29.53 -19.67
N PRO A 34 7.36 -29.73 -19.38
CA PRO A 34 6.39 -30.17 -20.38
C PRO A 34 6.28 -29.13 -21.50
N LYS A 35 6.32 -29.57 -22.76
CA LYS A 35 6.06 -28.70 -23.91
C LYS A 35 4.63 -28.14 -23.81
N LEU A 36 4.53 -26.82 -23.69
CA LEU A 36 3.27 -26.10 -23.86
C LEU A 36 2.72 -26.36 -25.28
N PRO A 37 1.41 -26.62 -25.43
CA PRO A 37 0.79 -26.72 -26.75
C PRO A 37 0.94 -25.39 -27.50
N LYS A 38 1.29 -25.47 -28.79
CA LYS A 38 1.26 -24.32 -29.69
C LYS A 38 -0.18 -23.77 -29.75
N PRO A 39 -0.39 -22.45 -29.68
CA PRO A 39 -1.71 -21.87 -29.89
C PRO A 39 -2.17 -22.18 -31.32
N THR A 40 -3.35 -22.77 -31.42
CA THR A 40 -4.07 -22.92 -32.68
C THR A 40 -4.50 -21.54 -33.16
N PRO A 41 -4.25 -21.16 -34.42
CA PRO A 41 -4.70 -19.87 -34.95
C PRO A 41 -6.24 -19.85 -35.02
N THR A 42 -6.84 -18.87 -34.35
CA THR A 42 -8.27 -18.56 -34.50
C THR A 42 -8.50 -17.95 -35.89
N PRO A 43 -9.58 -18.32 -36.61
CA PRO A 43 -9.85 -17.86 -37.97
C PRO A 43 -9.96 -16.34 -38.07
N ALA A 44 -9.44 -15.78 -39.16
CA ALA A 44 -9.66 -14.41 -39.55
C ALA A 44 -11.17 -14.17 -39.76
N VAL A 45 -11.74 -13.22 -39.02
CA VAL A 45 -13.07 -12.70 -39.30
C VAL A 45 -12.90 -11.58 -40.33
N ASP A 46 -13.22 -11.91 -41.57
CA ASP A 46 -13.50 -10.92 -42.62
C ASP A 46 -14.76 -10.13 -42.24
N GLY A 47 -14.55 -8.91 -41.74
CA GLY A 47 -15.59 -7.94 -41.48
C GLY A 47 -15.50 -6.78 -42.46
N LYS A 48 -16.08 -6.96 -43.66
CA LYS A 48 -16.50 -5.84 -44.51
C LYS A 48 -17.51 -4.99 -43.72
N THR A 49 -17.16 -3.75 -43.42
CA THR A 49 -18.13 -2.73 -43.02
C THR A 49 -18.54 -1.93 -44.24
N ASP A 50 -19.81 -2.06 -44.61
CA ASP A 50 -20.51 -1.18 -45.54
C ASP A 50 -20.59 0.23 -44.97
N THR A 51 -19.93 1.17 -45.64
CA THR A 51 -20.03 2.60 -45.35
C THR A 51 -21.36 3.10 -45.90
N THR A 52 -22.37 3.23 -45.03
CA THR A 52 -23.53 4.07 -45.36
C THR A 52 -23.23 5.50 -44.92
N VAL A 53 -22.96 6.35 -45.91
CA VAL A 53 -22.79 7.80 -45.74
C VAL A 53 -24.16 8.41 -45.43
N ILE A 54 -24.35 8.92 -44.22
CA ILE A 54 -25.38 9.92 -43.93
C ILE A 54 -24.67 11.22 -43.58
N SER A 55 -24.79 12.17 -44.50
CA SER A 55 -24.34 13.54 -44.38
C SER A 55 -25.31 14.36 -43.53
N GLY A 56 -24.77 15.25 -42.69
CA GLY A 56 -25.45 16.45 -42.22
C GLY A 56 -25.67 16.55 -40.71
N ASN A 57 -24.74 17.14 -39.97
CA ASN A 57 -24.79 18.59 -39.69
C ASN A 57 -23.64 19.04 -38.79
N ASN A 58 -23.15 20.24 -39.07
CA ASN A 58 -22.06 20.93 -38.42
C ASN A 58 -22.30 21.14 -36.91
N THR A 59 -21.46 20.52 -36.09
CA THR A 59 -21.11 21.03 -34.77
C THR A 59 -19.60 21.04 -34.66
N LYS A 60 -19.04 22.24 -34.44
CA LYS A 60 -17.60 22.50 -34.31
C LYS A 60 -16.95 21.48 -33.37
N GLY A 61 -15.85 20.90 -33.86
CA GLY A 61 -15.17 19.77 -33.25
C GLY A 61 -14.75 20.00 -31.80
N GLN A 62 -15.25 19.13 -30.92
CA GLN A 62 -14.43 18.63 -29.83
C GLN A 62 -13.52 17.56 -30.42
N THR A 63 -12.27 17.92 -30.61
CA THR A 63 -11.18 16.95 -30.75
C THR A 63 -11.30 15.96 -29.59
N LYS A 64 -11.27 14.66 -29.91
CA LYS A 64 -11.06 13.59 -28.91
C LYS A 64 -9.92 14.04 -28.02
N SER A 65 -10.20 14.27 -26.73
CA SER A 65 -9.16 14.53 -25.74
C SER A 65 -8.14 13.42 -25.87
N ALA A 66 -6.92 13.76 -26.27
CA ALA A 66 -5.81 12.81 -26.22
C ALA A 66 -5.73 12.26 -24.79
N ALA A 67 -5.46 10.96 -24.65
CA ALA A 67 -5.21 10.36 -23.35
C ALA A 67 -4.14 11.19 -22.65
N ILE A 68 -4.48 11.77 -21.49
CA ILE A 68 -3.53 12.61 -20.77
C ILE A 68 -2.39 11.69 -20.32
N PRO A 69 -1.12 11.97 -20.68
CA PRO A 69 0.02 11.18 -20.23
C PRO A 69 0.01 11.04 -18.71
N GLY A 70 0.18 9.81 -18.21
CA GLY A 70 0.13 9.47 -16.79
C GLY A 70 -1.26 9.18 -16.21
N HIS A 71 -2.35 9.30 -16.99
CA HIS A 71 -3.68 8.87 -16.56
C HIS A 71 -3.96 7.42 -16.93
N TYR A 72 -3.89 6.54 -15.93
CA TYR A 72 -4.48 5.21 -16.06
C TYR A 72 -6.00 5.33 -16.13
N ASN A 73 -6.55 5.10 -17.31
CA ASN A 73 -7.98 4.82 -17.46
C ASN A 73 -8.25 3.47 -16.82
N PHE A 74 -8.98 3.46 -15.71
CA PHE A 74 -9.56 2.22 -15.20
C PHE A 74 -10.38 1.55 -16.30
N SER A 75 -10.39 0.21 -16.30
CA SER A 75 -11.24 -0.53 -17.23
C SER A 75 -12.67 -0.01 -17.11
N ALA A 76 -13.24 0.44 -18.23
CA ALA A 76 -14.58 1.01 -18.25
C ALA A 76 -15.69 -0.04 -17.98
N THR A 77 -15.33 -1.32 -17.82
CA THR A 77 -16.26 -2.45 -17.89
C THR A 77 -16.50 -3.16 -16.56
N ALA A 78 -15.69 -2.92 -15.53
CA ALA A 78 -15.84 -3.59 -14.24
C ALA A 78 -15.30 -2.74 -13.09
N PRO A 79 -15.91 -2.82 -11.89
CA PRO A 79 -15.38 -2.12 -10.73
C PRO A 79 -14.00 -2.63 -10.33
N ALA A 80 -13.20 -1.77 -9.71
CA ALA A 80 -11.84 -2.06 -9.28
C ALA A 80 -11.60 -1.61 -7.83
N PHE A 81 -10.84 -2.39 -7.07
CA PHE A 81 -10.42 -2.06 -5.70
C PHE A 81 -9.06 -1.36 -5.72
N ASP A 82 -8.93 -0.21 -5.05
CA ASP A 82 -7.64 0.47 -4.89
C ASP A 82 -6.90 -0.05 -3.65
N ALA A 83 -6.05 -1.04 -3.83
CA ALA A 83 -5.27 -1.60 -2.72
C ALA A 83 -4.31 -0.59 -2.08
N SER A 84 -3.98 0.51 -2.76
CA SER A 84 -3.15 1.58 -2.17
C SER A 84 -3.90 2.45 -1.15
N SER A 85 -5.24 2.38 -1.17
CA SER A 85 -6.11 3.18 -0.30
C SER A 85 -6.54 2.44 0.97
N LEU A 86 -6.30 1.12 1.06
CA LEU A 86 -6.78 0.33 2.18
C LEU A 86 -6.03 0.66 3.47
N LEU A 87 -6.80 1.03 4.48
CA LEU A 87 -6.37 1.23 5.86
C LEU A 87 -7.19 0.31 6.77
N PHE A 88 -6.56 -0.21 7.82
CA PHE A 88 -7.26 -0.90 8.90
C PHE A 88 -7.18 -0.07 10.17
N HIS A 89 -8.32 0.50 10.57
CA HIS A 89 -8.44 1.02 11.92
C HIS A 89 -8.76 -0.13 12.87
N LEU A 90 -7.95 -0.31 13.91
CA LEU A 90 -8.24 -1.30 14.95
C LEU A 90 -9.00 -0.59 16.07
N TRP A 91 -10.31 -0.78 16.09
CA TRP A 91 -11.14 -0.14 17.09
C TRP A 91 -10.98 -0.84 18.43
N THR A 92 -10.36 -0.16 19.40
CA THR A 92 -10.19 -0.66 20.77
C THR A 92 -11.42 -0.31 21.60
N LEU A 93 -12.15 -1.33 22.05
CA LEU A 93 -13.36 -1.14 22.84
C LEU A 93 -13.00 -1.13 24.32
N VAL A 94 -12.49 0.01 24.80
CA VAL A 94 -12.07 0.16 26.21
C VAL A 94 -13.27 0.37 27.15
N SER A 95 -14.40 0.90 26.65
CA SER A 95 -15.52 1.34 27.49
C SER A 95 -16.87 0.65 27.25
N GLU A 96 -17.11 0.08 26.05
CA GLU A 96 -18.46 -0.42 25.70
C GLU A 96 -18.65 -1.93 25.94
N TYR A 97 -17.58 -2.74 25.95
CA TYR A 97 -17.70 -4.21 26.05
C TYR A 97 -16.70 -4.89 26.99
N SER A 98 -15.56 -4.27 27.31
CA SER A 98 -14.81 -4.59 28.52
C SER A 98 -15.33 -3.74 29.65
N ARG A 99 -15.88 -4.37 30.68
CA ARG A 99 -16.09 -3.74 32.00
C ARG A 99 -14.77 -3.05 32.36
N GLY A 100 -14.76 -1.72 32.37
CA GLY A 100 -13.61 -0.86 32.61
C GLY A 100 -13.03 -1.00 34.01
N THR A 101 -12.51 -2.18 34.32
CA THR A 101 -11.70 -2.42 35.52
C THR A 101 -10.23 -2.36 35.10
N GLU A 102 -9.49 -1.50 35.78
CA GLU A 102 -8.03 -1.39 35.78
C GLU A 102 -7.37 -2.79 35.64
N GLY A 103 -6.56 -3.01 34.59
CA GLY A 103 -5.77 -4.24 34.39
C GLY A 103 -6.36 -5.32 33.48
N GLN A 104 -7.47 -5.07 32.76
CA GLN A 104 -7.95 -5.96 31.69
C GLN A 104 -7.30 -5.61 30.33
N PRO A 105 -6.95 -6.62 29.50
CA PRO A 105 -6.40 -6.37 28.17
C PRO A 105 -7.45 -5.68 27.30
N GLN A 106 -7.00 -4.72 26.47
CA GLN A 106 -7.87 -4.13 25.45
C GLN A 106 -8.29 -5.22 24.47
N VAL A 107 -9.50 -5.14 23.94
CA VAL A 107 -9.95 -5.96 22.81
C VAL A 107 -10.09 -5.08 21.58
N TRP A 108 -9.91 -5.67 20.41
CA TRP A 108 -9.95 -4.93 19.15
C TRP A 108 -10.75 -5.66 18.07
N ALA A 109 -11.26 -4.90 17.11
CA ALA A 109 -11.82 -5.40 15.86
C ALA A 109 -11.46 -4.45 14.70
N PRO A 110 -11.26 -4.96 13.46
CA PRO A 110 -10.88 -4.13 12.32
C PRO A 110 -12.09 -3.41 11.72
N THR A 111 -11.89 -2.13 11.38
CA THR A 111 -12.79 -1.33 10.54
C THR A 111 -12.00 -0.78 9.36
N PRO A 112 -12.15 -1.37 8.16
CA PRO A 112 -11.39 -0.93 7.01
C PRO A 112 -11.99 0.33 6.37
N THR A 113 -11.12 1.14 5.80
CA THR A 113 -11.45 2.22 4.87
C THR A 113 -10.67 2.01 3.57
N PHE A 114 -11.30 2.22 2.42
CA PHE A 114 -10.69 2.01 1.10
C PHE A 114 -11.52 2.66 -0.01
N THR A 115 -10.93 2.83 -1.19
CA THR A 115 -11.57 3.35 -2.40
C THR A 115 -11.87 2.22 -3.38
N ILE A 116 -13.07 2.26 -3.97
CA ILE A 116 -13.46 1.46 -5.13
C ILE A 116 -13.66 2.40 -6.32
N TYR A 117 -13.27 1.98 -7.51
CA TYR A 117 -13.61 2.64 -8.77
C TYR A 117 -14.77 1.92 -9.45
N GLY A 118 -15.75 2.66 -9.95
CA GLY A 118 -16.86 2.12 -10.73
C GLY A 118 -16.46 1.55 -12.10
N PRO A 119 -17.40 0.94 -12.84
CA PRO A 119 -18.85 1.06 -12.64
C PRO A 119 -19.42 0.20 -11.50
N VAL A 120 -20.42 0.73 -10.79
CA VAL A 120 -21.22 -0.01 -9.81
C VAL A 120 -22.70 0.35 -10.00
N GLU A 121 -23.57 -0.65 -10.04
CA GLU A 121 -25.02 -0.43 -10.15
C GLU A 121 -25.65 -0.06 -8.81
N GLU A 122 -26.78 0.64 -8.87
CA GLU A 122 -27.56 1.01 -7.69
C GLU A 122 -28.01 -0.23 -6.89
N GLY A 123 -28.02 -0.11 -5.57
CA GLY A 123 -28.40 -1.20 -4.66
C GLY A 123 -27.28 -2.20 -4.40
N THR A 124 -26.05 -1.89 -4.81
CA THR A 124 -24.88 -2.73 -4.51
C THR A 124 -24.43 -2.50 -3.06
N LEU A 125 -24.46 -3.55 -2.25
CA LEU A 125 -23.89 -3.60 -0.91
C LEU A 125 -22.41 -3.99 -0.96
N VAL A 126 -21.55 -3.19 -0.33
CA VAL A 126 -20.16 -3.54 -0.07
C VAL A 126 -20.07 -4.30 1.25
N ASN A 127 -19.57 -5.53 1.19
CA ASN A 127 -19.38 -6.40 2.34
C ASN A 127 -17.90 -6.76 2.51
N VAL A 128 -17.43 -6.80 3.76
CA VAL A 128 -16.08 -7.28 4.10
C VAL A 128 -16.18 -8.46 5.07
N ALA A 129 -15.71 -9.62 4.64
CA ALA A 129 -15.60 -10.82 5.46
C ALA A 129 -14.19 -10.93 6.06
N PHE A 130 -14.08 -11.26 7.35
CA PHE A 130 -12.82 -11.43 8.05
C PHE A 130 -12.60 -12.88 8.49
N THR A 131 -11.34 -13.31 8.53
CA THR A 131 -10.92 -14.60 9.08
C THR A 131 -9.86 -14.42 10.15
N LEU A 132 -9.92 -15.28 11.17
CA LEU A 132 -8.90 -15.38 12.21
C LEU A 132 -7.56 -15.89 11.64
N PRO A 133 -6.44 -15.77 12.37
CA PRO A 133 -5.12 -16.25 11.94
C PRO A 133 -5.01 -17.74 11.61
N ASN A 134 -5.89 -18.56 12.18
CA ASN A 134 -5.99 -19.99 11.85
C ASN A 134 -6.81 -20.24 10.55
N GLY A 135 -7.28 -19.20 9.87
CA GLY A 135 -8.09 -19.26 8.66
C GLY A 135 -9.59 -19.47 8.90
N SER A 136 -10.06 -19.65 10.13
CA SER A 136 -11.50 -19.80 10.39
C SER A 136 -12.23 -18.47 10.21
N ALA A 137 -13.47 -18.53 9.72
CA ALA A 137 -14.33 -17.35 9.61
C ALA A 137 -14.50 -16.65 10.96
N TRP A 138 -14.42 -15.31 10.96
CA TRP A 138 -14.53 -14.50 12.17
C TRP A 138 -15.88 -13.74 12.23
N PHE A 139 -16.07 -12.78 11.34
CA PHE A 139 -17.32 -12.05 11.15
C PHE A 139 -17.34 -11.36 9.78
N ASN A 140 -18.53 -10.91 9.38
CA ASN A 140 -18.71 -10.08 8.19
C ASN A 140 -19.19 -8.69 8.62
N SER A 141 -18.76 -7.66 7.90
CA SER A 141 -19.20 -6.28 8.08
C SER A 141 -19.86 -5.78 6.82
N ASP A 142 -21.14 -5.41 6.93
CA ASP A 142 -21.87 -4.72 5.87
C ASP A 142 -21.53 -3.23 5.94
N CYS A 143 -20.69 -2.77 5.01
CA CYS A 143 -20.09 -1.45 5.09
C CYS A 143 -21.07 -0.36 4.65
N THR A 144 -21.47 -0.39 3.38
CA THR A 144 -22.39 0.61 2.82
C THR A 144 -23.10 0.08 1.58
N SER A 145 -24.29 0.60 1.32
CA SER A 145 -25.00 0.41 0.06
C SER A 145 -24.69 1.58 -0.86
N LEU A 146 -24.35 1.27 -2.11
CA LEU A 146 -23.92 2.25 -3.10
C LEU A 146 -25.07 2.66 -4.02
N SER A 147 -25.15 3.96 -4.28
CA SER A 147 -25.83 4.50 -5.45
C SER A 147 -25.05 4.16 -6.71
N LYS A 148 -25.66 4.37 -7.89
CA LYS A 148 -24.99 4.14 -9.17
C LYS A 148 -23.69 4.95 -9.28
N VAL A 149 -22.59 4.27 -9.57
CA VAL A 149 -21.26 4.85 -9.78
C VAL A 149 -20.86 4.65 -11.23
N GLY A 150 -20.49 5.73 -11.92
CA GLY A 150 -20.01 5.65 -13.30
C GLY A 150 -18.62 5.00 -13.43
N PRO A 151 -18.25 4.54 -14.64
CA PRO A 151 -16.92 3.99 -14.89
C PRO A 151 -15.78 4.91 -14.45
N GLY A 152 -14.79 4.35 -13.73
CA GLY A 152 -13.59 5.06 -13.27
C GLY A 152 -13.84 6.13 -12.21
N ARG A 153 -15.07 6.30 -11.71
CA ARG A 153 -15.37 7.23 -10.61
C ARG A 153 -15.00 6.58 -9.27
N PRO A 154 -14.19 7.23 -8.42
CA PRO A 154 -13.88 6.72 -7.10
C PRO A 154 -15.07 6.89 -6.17
N VAL A 155 -15.23 5.93 -5.26
CA VAL A 155 -16.07 6.02 -4.07
C VAL A 155 -15.28 5.51 -2.88
N ASP A 156 -15.18 6.35 -1.86
CA ASP A 156 -14.56 5.97 -0.60
C ASP A 156 -15.57 5.20 0.25
N ILE A 157 -15.10 4.06 0.76
CA ILE A 157 -15.85 3.13 1.58
C ILE A 157 -15.30 3.22 2.99
N GLU A 158 -16.18 3.46 3.93
CA GLU A 158 -15.91 3.34 5.36
C GLU A 158 -16.85 2.27 5.92
N CYS A 159 -16.27 1.25 6.57
CA CYS A 159 -17.06 0.22 7.23
C CYS A 159 -17.34 0.67 8.66
N PRO A 160 -18.60 0.96 9.02
CA PRO A 160 -18.94 1.58 10.29
C PRO A 160 -18.71 0.62 11.46
N ARG A 161 -18.13 1.14 12.54
CA ARG A 161 -17.82 0.38 13.75
C ARG A 161 -19.05 -0.24 14.41
N GLU A 162 -20.22 0.40 14.26
CA GLU A 162 -21.49 -0.02 14.86
C GLU A 162 -21.99 -1.36 14.27
N LYS A 163 -21.45 -1.77 13.13
CA LYS A 163 -21.76 -3.05 12.48
C LYS A 163 -20.91 -4.21 12.98
N ILE A 164 -19.91 -3.96 13.82
CA ILE A 164 -19.12 -5.03 14.45
C ILE A 164 -19.98 -5.72 15.51
N PRO A 165 -20.21 -7.05 15.42
CA PRO A 165 -20.96 -7.74 16.45
C PRO A 165 -20.23 -7.71 17.79
N LYS A 166 -20.98 -7.50 18.87
CA LYS A 166 -20.47 -7.20 20.22
C LYS A 166 -19.58 -8.31 20.81
N ASP A 167 -19.75 -9.54 20.35
CA ASP A 167 -19.01 -10.74 20.77
C ASP A 167 -17.74 -11.00 19.94
N LYS A 168 -17.47 -10.19 18.92
CA LYS A 168 -16.34 -10.40 17.99
C LYS A 168 -15.01 -9.77 18.35
N PRO A 169 -14.91 -8.67 19.13
CA PRO A 169 -13.62 -8.13 19.51
C PRO A 169 -12.71 -9.19 20.14
N THR A 170 -11.42 -9.13 19.82
CA THR A 170 -10.44 -10.16 20.19
C THR A 170 -9.17 -9.57 20.79
N THR A 171 -8.39 -10.41 21.47
CA THR A 171 -7.00 -10.13 21.89
C THR A 171 -5.98 -10.86 21.01
N GLN A 172 -6.43 -11.63 20.03
CA GLN A 172 -5.58 -12.42 19.17
C GLN A 172 -4.72 -11.52 18.26
N THR A 173 -3.48 -11.93 18.03
CA THR A 173 -2.53 -11.31 17.10
C THR A 173 -2.15 -12.30 16.00
N GLY A 174 -1.46 -11.82 14.96
CA GLY A 174 -1.02 -12.64 13.83
C GLY A 174 -1.60 -12.16 12.50
N LEU A 175 -1.64 -13.05 11.52
CA LEU A 175 -2.01 -12.73 10.14
C LEU A 175 -3.51 -13.02 9.89
N PHE A 176 -4.33 -11.99 9.90
CA PHE A 176 -5.76 -12.07 9.64
C PHE A 176 -6.04 -12.02 8.15
N GLY A 177 -7.09 -12.69 7.70
CA GLY A 177 -7.56 -12.63 6.31
C GLY A 177 -8.77 -11.70 6.18
N PHE A 178 -8.96 -11.15 5.00
CA PHE A 178 -10.16 -10.41 4.65
C PHE A 178 -10.54 -10.61 3.18
N LYS A 179 -11.82 -10.39 2.88
CA LYS A 179 -12.38 -10.42 1.52
C LYS A 179 -13.43 -9.35 1.35
N VAL A 180 -13.28 -8.52 0.31
CA VAL A 180 -14.23 -7.49 -0.12
C VAL A 180 -15.11 -8.06 -1.22
N THR A 181 -16.43 -7.98 -1.04
CA THR A 181 -17.42 -8.49 -1.99
C THR A 181 -18.43 -7.38 -2.32
N LEU A 182 -18.80 -7.27 -3.60
CA LEU A 182 -19.93 -6.48 -4.08
C LEU A 182 -21.13 -7.40 -4.25
N LYS A 183 -22.19 -7.18 -3.47
CA LYS A 183 -23.44 -7.93 -3.55
C LYS A 183 -24.56 -7.01 -4.01
N ASN A 184 -25.29 -7.38 -5.06
CA ASN A 184 -26.44 -6.61 -5.53
C ASN A 184 -27.65 -7.55 -5.64
N GLU A 185 -28.58 -7.40 -4.70
CA GLU A 185 -29.75 -8.29 -4.62
C GLU A 185 -30.76 -8.05 -5.74
N LEU A 186 -30.85 -6.82 -6.26
CA LEU A 186 -31.75 -6.45 -7.35
C LEU A 186 -31.40 -7.19 -8.66
N SER A 187 -30.11 -7.37 -8.90
CA SER A 187 -29.58 -8.11 -10.06
C SER A 187 -29.22 -9.57 -9.74
N GLY A 188 -29.34 -10.00 -8.48
CA GLY A 188 -28.93 -11.33 -8.04
C GLY A 188 -27.43 -11.61 -8.16
N THR A 189 -26.58 -10.57 -8.16
CA THR A 189 -25.14 -10.71 -8.37
C THR A 189 -24.35 -10.66 -7.06
N SER A 190 -23.24 -11.41 -7.01
CA SER A 190 -22.26 -11.35 -5.92
C SER A 190 -20.87 -11.61 -6.50
N ALA A 191 -19.98 -10.63 -6.38
CA ALA A 191 -18.64 -10.68 -6.97
C ALA A 191 -17.58 -10.34 -5.92
N GLU A 192 -16.56 -11.18 -5.81
CA GLU A 192 -15.35 -10.85 -5.06
C GLU A 192 -14.59 -9.75 -5.79
N LEU A 193 -14.29 -8.66 -5.08
CA LEU A 193 -13.55 -7.53 -5.63
C LEU A 193 -12.08 -7.58 -5.23
N PHE A 194 -11.79 -8.00 -4.01
CA PHE A 194 -10.43 -8.13 -3.50
C PHE A 194 -10.37 -9.09 -2.31
N ALA A 195 -9.26 -9.78 -2.15
CA ALA A 195 -8.96 -10.58 -0.96
C ALA A 195 -7.50 -10.42 -0.57
N GLY A 196 -7.23 -10.46 0.73
CA GLY A 196 -5.88 -10.26 1.24
C GLY A 196 -5.74 -10.64 2.69
N LYS A 197 -4.60 -10.26 3.25
CA LYS A 197 -4.23 -10.49 4.64
C LYS A 197 -3.61 -9.25 5.24
N PHE A 198 -3.81 -9.05 6.54
CA PHE A 198 -3.17 -8.00 7.32
C PHE A 198 -2.64 -8.58 8.62
N LYS A 199 -1.48 -8.09 9.06
CA LYS A 199 -0.84 -8.56 10.27
C LYS A 199 -1.18 -7.63 11.43
N VAL A 200 -1.56 -8.19 12.56
CA VAL A 200 -1.75 -7.46 13.81
C VAL A 200 -0.72 -7.90 14.83
N GLU A 201 -0.06 -6.92 15.44
CA GLU A 201 0.86 -7.11 16.53
C GLU A 201 0.38 -6.34 17.76
N SER A 202 1.05 -6.54 18.89
CA SER A 202 0.73 -5.86 20.13
C SER A 202 1.98 -5.44 20.87
N PHE A 203 1.88 -4.36 21.63
CA PHE A 203 2.90 -3.95 22.60
C PHE A 203 2.25 -3.66 23.95
N VAL A 204 3.05 -3.72 25.01
CA VAL A 204 2.58 -3.35 26.35
C VAL A 204 2.64 -1.82 26.47
N ASP A 205 1.50 -1.20 26.75
CA ASP A 205 1.40 0.22 27.09
C ASP A 205 1.41 0.39 28.60
N ASN A 206 2.59 0.69 29.14
CA ASN A 206 2.81 0.92 30.56
C ASN A 206 3.57 2.24 30.81
N PRO A 207 2.93 3.39 30.57
CA PRO A 207 3.62 4.69 30.57
C PRO A 207 4.15 5.09 31.95
N THR A 208 3.63 4.49 33.03
CA THR A 208 4.01 4.81 34.42
C THR A 208 4.87 3.73 35.08
N ASN A 209 5.32 2.70 34.33
CA ASN A 209 5.95 1.49 34.89
C ASN A 209 5.16 0.88 36.05
N ASN A 210 3.83 1.04 36.03
CA ASN A 210 2.95 0.57 37.08
C ASN A 210 2.63 -0.90 36.83
N PRO A 211 2.85 -1.81 37.80
CA PRO A 211 2.53 -3.23 37.66
C PRO A 211 1.08 -3.50 37.26
N LYS A 212 0.15 -2.59 37.58
CA LYS A 212 -1.26 -2.70 37.18
C LYS A 212 -1.47 -2.63 35.67
N PHE A 213 -0.58 -1.98 34.93
CA PHE A 213 -0.64 -1.85 33.47
C PHE A 213 0.30 -2.82 32.76
N ALA A 214 0.93 -3.76 33.47
CA ALA A 214 1.82 -4.76 32.87
C ALA A 214 1.12 -5.68 31.85
N LYS A 215 -0.22 -5.68 31.83
CA LYS A 215 -1.06 -6.44 30.89
C LYS A 215 -1.93 -5.55 29.98
N ASN A 216 -1.65 -4.26 29.94
CA ASN A 216 -2.31 -3.35 29.02
C ASN A 216 -1.68 -3.50 27.65
N PHE A 217 -2.22 -4.39 26.83
CA PHE A 217 -1.80 -4.53 25.46
C PHE A 217 -2.52 -3.53 24.57
N VAL A 218 -1.77 -2.84 23.73
CA VAL A 218 -2.27 -2.05 22.61
C VAL A 218 -1.99 -2.82 21.34
N TYR A 219 -2.99 -2.88 20.46
CA TYR A 219 -2.95 -3.60 19.20
C TYR A 219 -2.80 -2.64 18.04
N TYR A 220 -2.03 -3.03 17.02
CA TYR A 220 -1.80 -2.20 15.85
C TYR A 220 -1.60 -3.07 14.59
N PRO A 221 -1.96 -2.56 13.41
CA PRO A 221 -1.62 -3.22 12.16
C PRO A 221 -0.11 -3.07 11.92
N ASN A 222 0.60 -4.17 11.71
CA ASN A 222 2.00 -4.11 11.28
C ASN A 222 2.03 -3.87 9.75
N LEU A 223 2.65 -2.76 9.37
CA LEU A 223 2.76 -2.31 7.98
C LEU A 223 4.22 -2.15 7.55
N ASP A 224 5.13 -2.94 8.11
CA ASP A 224 6.56 -2.85 7.79
C ASP A 224 6.82 -2.94 6.27
N TRP A 225 5.98 -3.68 5.53
CA TRP A 225 6.06 -3.74 4.07
C TRP A 225 5.88 -2.38 3.38
N LYS A 226 5.04 -1.48 3.94
CA LYS A 226 4.80 -0.13 3.40
C LYS A 226 6.05 0.75 3.51
N LEU A 227 6.97 0.52 4.46
CA LEU A 227 8.19 1.33 4.63
C LEU A 227 9.13 1.24 3.43
N SER A 228 9.10 0.11 2.74
CA SER A 228 9.91 -0.19 1.55
C SER A 228 9.19 0.04 0.22
N THR A 229 8.01 0.66 0.27
CA THR A 229 7.14 0.89 -0.88
C THR A 229 6.70 2.35 -0.95
N ALA A 230 6.63 2.91 -2.15
CA ALA A 230 6.01 4.21 -2.37
C ALA A 230 5.15 4.20 -3.64
N PHE A 231 4.34 5.24 -3.76
CA PHE A 231 3.46 5.46 -4.89
C PHE A 231 3.79 6.82 -5.51
N VAL A 232 4.28 6.81 -6.76
CA VAL A 232 4.54 8.00 -7.56
C VAL A 232 3.34 8.23 -8.47
N TYR A 233 2.77 9.42 -8.46
CA TYR A 233 1.58 9.72 -9.25
C TYR A 233 1.45 11.21 -9.54
N SER A 234 0.53 11.53 -10.44
CA SER A 234 0.00 12.87 -10.64
C SER A 234 -1.52 12.79 -10.50
N PRO A 235 -2.15 13.57 -9.60
CA PRO A 235 -3.59 13.56 -9.47
C PRO A 235 -4.23 14.09 -10.76
N PRO A 236 -5.39 13.57 -11.16
CA PRO A 236 -6.13 14.15 -12.26
C PRO A 236 -6.49 15.60 -11.94
N PRO A 237 -6.49 16.48 -12.96
CA PRO A 237 -7.01 17.82 -12.79
C PRO A 237 -8.46 17.70 -12.28
N LYS A 238 -8.73 18.29 -11.10
CA LYS A 238 -10.05 18.20 -10.45
C LYS A 238 -11.11 18.98 -11.22
N ASP A 239 -10.71 20.02 -11.93
CA ASP A 239 -11.52 20.84 -12.81
C ASP A 239 -10.64 21.52 -13.88
N GLN A 240 -11.24 22.41 -14.68
CA GLN A 240 -10.53 23.18 -15.71
C GLN A 240 -9.48 24.17 -15.16
N TYR A 241 -9.44 24.38 -13.83
CA TYR A 241 -8.57 25.36 -13.15
C TYR A 241 -7.48 24.70 -12.30
N ASP A 242 -7.68 23.47 -11.82
CA ASP A 242 -6.66 22.65 -11.15
C ASP A 242 -5.72 22.04 -12.19
N THR A 243 -4.86 22.89 -12.76
CA THR A 243 -4.16 22.56 -14.00
C THR A 243 -2.82 21.86 -13.82
N ASN A 244 -2.23 21.86 -12.63
CA ASN A 244 -0.77 21.74 -12.53
C ASN A 244 -0.23 20.31 -12.49
N GLY A 245 -1.09 19.29 -12.44
CA GLY A 245 -0.69 17.88 -12.48
C GLY A 245 0.60 17.57 -11.70
N PRO A 246 0.72 18.01 -10.43
CA PRO A 246 1.98 17.96 -9.71
C PRO A 246 2.45 16.52 -9.57
N LEU A 247 3.76 16.32 -9.63
CA LEU A 247 4.36 15.09 -9.16
C LEU A 247 4.09 14.95 -7.67
N LYS A 248 3.47 13.84 -7.29
CA LYS A 248 3.24 13.43 -5.91
C LYS A 248 3.94 12.12 -5.61
N LEU A 249 4.46 12.02 -4.40
CA LEU A 249 4.99 10.81 -3.81
C LEU A 249 4.22 10.51 -2.53
N LEU A 250 3.58 9.35 -2.44
CA LEU A 250 3.02 8.81 -1.21
C LEU A 250 3.94 7.72 -0.67
N LEU A 251 4.38 7.86 0.58
CA LEU A 251 5.22 6.87 1.27
C LEU A 251 4.93 6.83 2.78
N TRP A 252 5.59 5.91 3.49
CA TRP A 252 5.39 5.70 4.91
C TRP A 252 6.66 5.89 5.75
N PHE A 253 6.42 6.39 6.96
CA PHE A 253 7.38 6.42 8.05
C PHE A 253 6.76 5.74 9.27
N ARG A 254 7.63 5.21 10.14
CA ARG A 254 7.25 4.61 11.42
C ARG A 254 7.84 5.43 12.57
N GLY A 255 7.08 5.63 13.64
CA GLY A 255 7.55 6.33 14.84
C GLY A 255 6.51 7.22 15.49
N LYS A 256 6.83 7.77 16.68
CA LYS A 256 5.93 8.64 17.45
C LYS A 256 5.71 9.98 16.75
N LYS A 257 4.45 10.38 16.56
CA LYS A 257 4.07 11.65 15.93
C LYS A 257 4.85 12.87 16.44
N GLU A 258 4.85 13.06 17.75
CA GLU A 258 5.33 14.27 18.42
C GLU A 258 6.85 14.42 18.33
N THR A 259 7.59 13.31 18.31
CA THR A 259 9.07 13.35 18.34
C THR A 259 9.69 13.20 16.96
N THR A 260 8.93 12.86 15.92
CA THR A 260 9.51 12.51 14.62
C THR A 260 8.98 13.26 13.41
N PHE A 261 7.81 13.92 13.46
CA PHE A 261 7.11 14.29 12.22
C PHE A 261 6.57 15.71 12.07
N GLU A 262 6.45 16.53 13.12
CA GLU A 262 5.82 17.86 13.03
C GLU A 262 6.73 18.93 12.36
N ASN A 263 7.12 18.72 11.09
CA ASN A 263 7.54 19.74 10.08
C ASN A 263 8.92 19.56 9.40
N ASN A 264 9.63 18.44 9.59
CA ASN A 264 10.98 18.30 9.00
C ASN A 264 11.10 17.19 7.95
N ILE A 265 10.07 16.95 7.14
CA ILE A 265 10.17 16.10 5.96
C ILE A 265 10.36 16.99 4.74
N ILE A 266 11.47 16.79 4.02
CA ILE A 266 11.77 17.52 2.78
C ILE A 266 12.16 16.51 1.71
N GLY A 267 11.44 16.54 0.59
CA GLY A 267 11.79 15.77 -0.60
C GLY A 267 12.58 16.63 -1.59
N HIS A 268 13.66 16.07 -2.11
CA HIS A 268 14.49 16.64 -3.18
C HIS A 268 14.43 15.72 -4.40
N LEU A 269 13.99 16.25 -5.54
CA LEU A 269 13.90 15.55 -6.81
C LEU A 269 15.16 15.81 -7.63
N PHE A 270 15.85 14.74 -8.03
CA PHE A 270 17.04 14.76 -8.86
C PHE A 270 16.77 14.18 -10.25
N TYR A 271 17.34 14.83 -11.26
CA TYR A 271 17.39 14.36 -12.65
C TYR A 271 18.80 14.60 -13.19
N GLN A 272 19.41 13.58 -13.81
CA GLN A 272 20.79 13.63 -14.31
C GLN A 272 21.81 14.14 -13.27
N GLY A 273 21.62 13.72 -12.01
CA GLY A 273 22.49 14.10 -10.89
C GLY A 273 22.32 15.54 -10.36
N LYS A 274 21.39 16.32 -10.91
CA LYS A 274 21.08 17.69 -10.45
C LYS A 274 19.74 17.73 -9.76
N GLU A 275 19.64 18.49 -8.68
CA GLU A 275 18.34 18.79 -8.07
C GLU A 275 17.53 19.69 -9.00
N VAL A 276 16.29 19.30 -9.29
CA VAL A 276 15.40 19.99 -10.23
C VAL A 276 14.11 20.48 -9.58
N ALA A 277 13.71 19.91 -8.43
CA ALA A 277 12.58 20.38 -7.64
C ALA A 277 12.70 19.93 -6.18
N ALA A 278 11.96 20.60 -5.29
CA ALA A 278 11.84 20.22 -3.88
C ALA A 278 10.41 20.45 -3.36
N THR A 279 10.08 19.84 -2.22
CA THR A 279 8.76 19.98 -1.57
C THR A 279 8.61 21.25 -0.75
N ASN A 280 9.70 21.96 -0.44
CA ASN A 280 9.71 23.21 0.32
C ASN A 280 10.12 24.43 -0.53
N ALA A 281 10.13 24.27 -1.86
CA ALA A 281 10.50 25.35 -2.75
C ALA A 281 9.52 26.53 -2.58
N TYR A 282 10.08 27.75 -2.50
CA TYR A 282 9.39 28.99 -2.15
C TYR A 282 8.95 29.15 -0.68
N GLY A 283 9.51 28.36 0.25
CA GLY A 283 9.30 28.53 1.70
C GLY A 283 8.00 27.93 2.24
N ALA A 284 7.23 27.22 1.41
CA ALA A 284 6.03 26.49 1.81
C ALA A 284 6.29 24.98 1.80
N ASN A 285 6.09 24.31 2.95
CA ASN A 285 6.19 22.85 3.03
C ASN A 285 4.96 22.18 2.40
N ASN A 286 5.12 21.59 1.22
CA ASN A 286 4.07 20.88 0.50
C ASN A 286 4.00 19.39 0.90
N VAL A 287 3.91 19.14 2.20
CA VAL A 287 3.77 17.81 2.78
C VAL A 287 2.42 17.73 3.49
N THR A 288 1.62 16.73 3.16
CA THR A 288 0.33 16.48 3.81
C THR A 288 0.28 15.09 4.40
N ASP A 289 -0.27 15.01 5.60
CA ASP A 289 -0.57 13.75 6.28
C ASP A 289 -1.78 13.11 5.63
N THR A 290 -1.69 11.81 5.34
CA THR A 290 -2.82 11.07 4.76
C THR A 290 -3.55 10.22 5.77
N PHE A 291 -2.81 9.59 6.68
CA PHE A 291 -3.37 8.79 7.75
C PHE A 291 -2.31 8.41 8.77
N THR A 292 -2.79 8.08 9.96
CA THR A 292 -2.06 7.50 11.07
C THR A 292 -2.73 6.16 11.40
N GLU A 293 -2.00 5.04 11.32
CA GLU A 293 -2.49 3.72 11.72
C GLU A 293 -1.92 3.35 13.10
N VAL A 294 -2.62 3.72 14.19
CA VAL A 294 -2.29 3.37 15.60
C VAL A 294 -3.57 3.34 16.44
N GLY A 295 -3.56 2.52 17.49
CA GLY A 295 -4.42 2.73 18.65
C GLY A 295 -4.18 4.10 19.31
N TRP A 296 -5.06 4.50 20.21
CA TRP A 296 -5.16 5.85 20.81
C TRP A 296 -3.89 6.45 21.46
N ALA A 297 -2.80 5.69 21.62
CA ALA A 297 -1.55 6.17 22.23
C ALA A 297 -0.46 6.35 21.17
N ALA A 298 0.14 7.54 21.12
CA ALA A 298 1.33 7.81 20.29
C ALA A 298 2.44 6.82 20.66
N SER A 299 2.92 6.06 19.68
CA SER A 299 3.85 4.97 19.92
C SER A 299 4.90 4.87 18.82
N GLU A 300 6.00 4.16 19.10
CA GLU A 300 7.05 3.87 18.10
C GLU A 300 6.58 2.86 17.04
N ASN A 301 5.38 2.30 17.22
CA ASN A 301 4.73 1.36 16.32
C ASN A 301 3.72 2.04 15.40
N GLU A 302 3.67 3.36 15.42
CA GLU A 302 2.80 4.16 14.58
C GLU A 302 3.32 4.26 13.16
N TYR A 303 2.44 4.07 12.17
CA TYR A 303 2.74 4.29 10.77
C TYR A 303 2.01 5.51 10.26
N GLN A 304 2.74 6.37 9.54
CA GLN A 304 2.20 7.59 8.99
C GLN A 304 2.43 7.68 7.50
N GLY A 305 1.33 7.80 6.75
CA GLY A 305 1.38 8.06 5.31
C GLY A 305 1.62 9.55 5.04
N ARG A 306 2.59 9.86 4.19
CA ARG A 306 2.97 11.22 3.80
C ARG A 306 2.86 11.39 2.30
N ILE A 307 2.12 12.42 1.86
CA ILE A 307 2.15 12.88 0.47
C ILE A 307 3.12 14.05 0.39
N LEU A 308 4.14 13.89 -0.44
CA LEU A 308 5.07 14.93 -0.83
C LEU A 308 4.63 15.44 -2.20
N THR A 309 4.37 16.74 -2.32
CA THR A 309 4.04 17.38 -3.59
C THR A 309 5.24 18.20 -4.05
N PHE A 310 5.74 17.92 -5.25
CA PHE A 310 6.91 18.59 -5.82
C PHE A 310 6.48 19.71 -6.76
N ASN A 311 7.28 20.77 -6.83
CA ASN A 311 7.15 21.82 -7.85
C ASN A 311 7.66 21.32 -9.22
N ALA A 312 7.05 20.24 -9.70
CA ALA A 312 7.32 19.56 -10.96
C ALA A 312 6.00 19.00 -11.52
N TYR A 313 5.78 19.10 -12.82
CA TYR A 313 4.54 18.66 -13.47
C TYR A 313 4.78 17.54 -14.47
N VAL A 314 3.83 16.60 -14.51
CA VAL A 314 3.95 15.33 -15.25
C VAL A 314 3.28 15.38 -16.63
N TYR A 315 2.52 16.43 -16.97
CA TYR A 315 1.93 16.59 -18.31
C TYR A 315 1.97 18.04 -18.80
N ASP A 316 1.86 18.19 -20.13
CA ASP A 316 2.01 19.46 -20.82
C ASP A 316 0.85 20.41 -20.57
N LYS A 317 1.15 21.57 -19.98
CA LYS A 317 0.31 22.76 -20.07
C LYS A 317 1.18 24.01 -20.19
N GLU A 318 0.91 24.79 -21.23
CA GLU A 318 1.49 26.11 -21.52
C GLU A 318 1.03 27.20 -20.51
N ASN A 319 0.90 26.88 -19.22
CA ASN A 319 0.31 27.76 -18.21
C ASN A 319 1.33 28.71 -17.55
N GLY A 320 2.50 28.92 -18.14
CA GLY A 320 3.52 29.83 -17.61
C GLY A 320 4.10 29.44 -16.24
N SER A 321 3.89 28.20 -15.78
CA SER A 321 4.44 27.70 -14.52
C SER A 321 5.96 27.57 -14.60
N THR A 322 6.66 28.02 -13.56
CA THR A 322 8.13 27.89 -13.42
C THR A 322 8.57 26.54 -12.87
N TRP A 323 7.64 25.60 -12.67
CA TRP A 323 7.91 24.26 -12.16
C TRP A 323 8.67 23.41 -13.18
N PHE A 324 9.34 22.35 -12.72
CA PHE A 324 10.13 21.50 -13.59
C PHE A 324 9.25 20.62 -14.51
N PRO A 325 9.43 20.67 -15.85
CA PRO A 325 8.65 19.88 -16.80
C PRO A 325 9.12 18.43 -16.89
N ILE A 326 8.57 17.51 -16.10
CA ILE A 326 8.96 16.10 -16.15
C ILE A 326 8.67 15.49 -17.52
N TYR A 327 7.54 15.82 -18.15
CA TYR A 327 7.17 15.27 -19.45
C TYR A 327 8.11 15.66 -20.60
N LYS A 328 8.91 16.73 -20.45
CA LYS A 328 9.93 17.15 -21.44
C LYS A 328 11.30 16.52 -21.18
N ASN A 329 11.47 15.83 -20.06
CA ASN A 329 12.76 15.35 -19.57
C ASN A 329 12.66 13.84 -19.28
N PRO A 330 12.55 12.98 -20.31
CA PRO A 330 12.49 11.54 -20.10
C PRO A 330 13.79 11.01 -19.46
N GLY A 331 13.68 9.89 -18.76
CA GLY A 331 14.82 9.21 -18.12
C GLY A 331 14.59 8.86 -16.66
N GLU A 332 15.68 8.59 -15.96
CA GLU A 332 15.66 8.20 -14.55
C GLU A 332 15.66 9.40 -13.62
N TYR A 333 14.84 9.29 -12.58
CA TYR A 333 14.70 10.26 -11.50
C TYR A 333 14.99 9.60 -10.16
N GLU A 334 15.54 10.38 -9.23
CA GLU A 334 15.72 9.98 -7.84
C GLU A 334 15.10 11.02 -6.92
N ILE A 335 14.29 10.59 -5.97
CA ILE A 335 13.80 11.42 -4.87
C ILE A 335 14.57 11.03 -3.62
N LYS A 336 15.27 11.99 -3.03
CA LYS A 336 15.92 11.85 -1.72
C LYS A 336 15.08 12.58 -0.68
N ILE A 337 14.85 11.93 0.45
CA ILE A 337 13.98 12.48 1.49
C ILE A 337 14.78 12.67 2.77
N LEU A 338 14.78 13.90 3.25
CA LEU A 338 15.31 14.26 4.55
C LEU A 338 14.19 14.17 5.58
N GLN A 339 14.47 13.55 6.73
CA GLN A 339 13.66 13.61 7.94
C GLN A 339 14.52 14.18 9.05
N ASN A 340 14.11 15.32 9.62
CA ASN A 340 14.88 16.05 10.64
C ASN A 340 16.31 16.37 10.15
N GLY A 341 16.43 16.81 8.89
CA GLY A 341 17.70 17.15 8.26
C GLY A 341 18.62 15.97 7.93
N ARG A 342 18.18 14.73 8.16
CA ARG A 342 18.96 13.50 7.89
C ARG A 342 18.33 12.72 6.74
N LEU A 343 19.15 12.18 5.84
CA LEU A 343 18.68 11.33 4.75
C LEU A 343 17.98 10.08 5.32
N ALA A 344 16.69 9.94 5.03
CA ALA A 344 15.84 8.87 5.53
C ALA A 344 15.44 7.87 4.44
N ARG A 345 15.21 8.37 3.21
CA ARG A 345 14.76 7.55 2.06
C ARG A 345 15.44 7.95 0.76
N SER A 346 15.56 6.98 -0.15
CA SER A 346 15.74 7.22 -1.57
C SER A 346 14.70 6.43 -2.37
N VAL A 347 14.14 7.05 -3.41
CA VAL A 347 13.13 6.47 -4.30
C VAL A 347 13.55 6.72 -5.74
N LYS A 348 13.53 5.70 -6.59
CA LYS A 348 13.84 5.84 -8.01
C LYS A 348 12.62 5.52 -8.86
N PHE A 349 12.44 6.28 -9.94
CA PHE A 349 11.40 6.02 -10.94
C PHE A 349 11.89 6.48 -12.31
N THR A 350 11.22 5.99 -13.36
CA THR A 350 11.57 6.30 -14.75
C THR A 350 10.40 6.99 -15.42
N VAL A 351 10.71 7.93 -16.31
CA VAL A 351 9.75 8.59 -17.18
C VAL A 351 10.10 8.23 -18.62
N ASP A 352 9.11 7.74 -19.37
CA ASP A 352 9.29 7.36 -20.76
C ASP A 352 9.38 8.56 -21.70
N ALA A 353 9.72 8.30 -22.97
CA ALA A 353 9.83 9.34 -23.99
C ALA A 353 8.50 10.10 -24.26
N GLY A 354 7.36 9.54 -23.84
CA GLY A 354 6.04 10.20 -23.91
C GLY A 354 5.71 11.02 -22.67
N GLY A 355 6.62 11.12 -21.70
CA GLY A 355 6.42 11.86 -20.46
C GLY A 355 5.62 11.11 -19.40
N ASN A 356 5.35 9.82 -19.58
CA ASN A 356 4.62 9.01 -18.60
C ASN A 356 5.58 8.42 -17.57
N ILE A 357 5.15 8.37 -16.31
CA ILE A 357 5.84 7.58 -15.29
C ILE A 357 5.68 6.10 -15.67
N VAL A 358 6.81 5.41 -15.86
CA VAL A 358 6.86 4.01 -16.29
C VAL A 358 6.25 3.13 -15.19
N ASN A 359 5.22 2.38 -15.55
CA ASN A 359 4.58 1.41 -14.68
C ASN A 359 5.07 0.00 -14.98
N ASN A 360 5.57 -0.70 -13.97
CA ASN A 360 6.08 -2.07 -14.07
C ASN A 360 4.96 -3.14 -14.06
N GLY A 361 3.72 -2.79 -14.39
CA GLY A 361 2.56 -3.69 -14.39
C GLY A 361 1.93 -3.93 -13.01
N ALA A 362 2.46 -3.30 -11.97
CA ALA A 362 1.97 -3.39 -10.59
C ALA A 362 0.53 -2.90 -10.44
N ASN A 363 0.21 -1.78 -11.11
CA ASN A 363 -1.03 -1.04 -10.89
C ASN A 363 -2.28 -1.85 -11.25
N ALA A 364 -2.22 -2.67 -12.29
CA ALA A 364 -3.36 -3.49 -12.73
C ALA A 364 -3.77 -4.51 -11.65
N ARG A 365 -2.80 -5.02 -10.88
CA ARG A 365 -3.06 -5.97 -9.78
C ARG A 365 -3.61 -5.29 -8.53
N LEU A 366 -3.22 -4.03 -8.32
CA LEU A 366 -3.61 -3.25 -7.15
C LEU A 366 -4.83 -2.36 -7.39
N GLY A 367 -5.35 -2.33 -8.62
CA GLY A 367 -6.45 -1.44 -9.01
C GLY A 367 -6.20 0.03 -8.65
N THR A 368 -4.94 0.48 -8.74
CA THR A 368 -4.55 1.85 -8.40
C THR A 368 -4.10 2.62 -9.66
N THR A 369 -4.25 3.94 -9.67
CA THR A 369 -3.65 4.79 -10.73
C THR A 369 -2.19 5.14 -10.45
N LYS A 370 -1.71 4.87 -9.24
CA LYS A 370 -0.40 5.32 -8.77
C LYS A 370 0.67 4.30 -9.10
N VAL A 371 1.81 4.74 -9.60
CA VAL A 371 2.93 3.85 -9.93
C VAL A 371 3.63 3.40 -8.66
N VAL A 372 3.65 2.09 -8.42
CA VAL A 372 4.36 1.49 -7.29
C VAL A 372 5.85 1.46 -7.57
N VAL A 373 6.65 1.95 -6.62
CA VAL A 373 8.11 1.95 -6.71
C VAL A 373 8.73 1.47 -5.39
N PRO A 374 9.90 0.79 -5.47
CA PRO A 374 10.64 0.40 -4.28
C PRO A 374 11.26 1.63 -3.60
N VAL A 375 11.40 1.54 -2.28
CA VAL A 375 11.99 2.58 -1.44
C VAL A 375 13.20 2.01 -0.71
N GLN A 376 14.34 2.68 -0.86
CA GLN A 376 15.50 2.41 -0.02
C GLN A 376 15.35 3.14 1.31
N VAL A 377 15.22 2.39 2.41
CA VAL A 377 15.22 2.92 3.77
C VAL A 377 16.67 3.04 4.25
N ILE A 378 17.16 4.27 4.41
CA ILE A 378 18.60 4.54 4.64
C ILE A 378 18.90 4.81 6.11
N GLY A 379 18.04 5.58 6.79
CA GLY A 379 18.27 5.99 8.16
C GLY A 379 17.66 5.07 9.21
N GLU A 380 17.87 5.41 10.48
CA GLU A 380 17.42 4.64 11.66
C GLU A 380 16.14 5.20 12.29
N GLN A 381 15.55 6.25 11.71
CA GLN A 381 14.44 7.00 12.29
C GLN A 381 13.16 6.17 12.48
N ASP A 382 13.00 5.06 11.73
CA ASP A 382 11.85 4.15 11.84
C ASP A 382 12.00 3.09 12.94
N GLY A 383 13.13 3.08 13.65
CA GLY A 383 13.47 2.03 14.59
C GLY A 383 13.64 0.67 13.91
N LYS A 384 13.35 -0.40 14.66
CA LYS A 384 13.47 -1.77 14.16
C LYS A 384 12.22 -2.17 13.38
N TRP A 385 12.41 -2.59 12.14
CA TRP A 385 11.35 -3.06 11.25
C TRP A 385 11.78 -4.29 10.44
N ASN A 386 10.82 -5.04 9.91
CA ASN A 386 11.08 -6.21 9.08
C ASN A 386 11.35 -5.84 7.62
N LYS A 387 12.65 -5.79 7.23
CA LYS A 387 13.11 -5.50 5.87
C LYS A 387 12.61 -6.45 4.78
N THR A 388 12.13 -7.63 5.16
CA THR A 388 11.63 -8.66 4.22
C THR A 388 10.11 -8.69 4.12
N ALA A 389 9.39 -7.86 4.90
CA ALA A 389 7.93 -7.86 4.94
C ALA A 389 7.29 -7.62 3.56
N TRP A 390 7.94 -6.87 2.67
CA TRP A 390 7.44 -6.65 1.30
C TRP A 390 7.28 -7.94 0.49
N SER A 391 8.07 -8.97 0.78
CA SER A 391 8.06 -10.23 0.02
C SER A 391 6.97 -11.19 0.46
N THR A 392 6.55 -11.12 1.74
CA THR A 392 5.59 -12.06 2.34
C THR A 392 4.26 -11.41 2.70
N GLU A 393 4.28 -10.15 3.10
CA GLU A 393 3.14 -9.38 3.61
C GLU A 393 2.76 -8.22 2.68
N GLY A 394 3.64 -7.89 1.72
CA GLY A 394 3.47 -6.79 0.77
C GLY A 394 2.12 -6.82 0.06
N PHE A 395 1.54 -5.62 -0.08
CA PHE A 395 0.25 -5.42 -0.74
C PHE A 395 -0.85 -6.33 -0.16
N LEU A 396 -0.85 -6.43 1.17
CA LEU A 396 -1.87 -7.15 1.92
C LEU A 396 -1.84 -8.65 1.60
N GLY A 397 -0.64 -9.23 1.55
CA GLY A 397 -0.42 -10.64 1.21
C GLY A 397 -0.54 -10.95 -0.28
N ASN A 398 -0.53 -9.95 -1.15
CA ASN A 398 -0.52 -10.09 -2.61
C ASN A 398 0.79 -9.54 -3.20
N PRO A 399 1.96 -10.11 -2.88
CA PRO A 399 3.25 -9.58 -3.34
C PRO A 399 3.29 -9.46 -4.87
N LEU A 400 3.84 -8.35 -5.36
CA LEU A 400 3.92 -8.07 -6.78
C LEU A 400 5.10 -8.85 -7.40
N PRO A 401 4.87 -9.68 -8.43
CA PRO A 401 5.96 -10.35 -9.12
C PRO A 401 6.94 -9.34 -9.72
N GLY A 402 8.24 -9.58 -9.51
CA GLY A 402 9.30 -8.68 -9.99
C GLY A 402 9.47 -7.39 -9.18
N PHE A 403 8.62 -7.12 -8.19
CA PHE A 403 8.90 -6.09 -7.21
C PHE A 403 9.98 -6.60 -6.25
N SER A 404 11.05 -5.82 -6.09
CA SER A 404 12.09 -6.07 -5.10
C SER A 404 12.40 -4.76 -4.41
N ALA A 405 12.26 -4.73 -3.08
CA ALA A 405 12.78 -3.61 -2.32
C ALA A 405 14.31 -3.76 -2.11
N PRO A 406 15.04 -2.65 -1.96
CA PRO A 406 16.50 -2.65 -1.82
C PRO A 406 17.00 -3.14 -0.46
#